data_AF-A0A6A4ZU01-F1
#
_entry.id   AF-A0A6A4ZU01-F1
#
_cell.length_a   1.000
_cell.length_b   1.000
_cell.length_c   1.000
_cell.angle_alpha   90.00
_cell.angle_beta   90.00
_cell.angle_gamma   90.00
#
_symmetry.space_group_name_H-M   'P 1'
#
loop_
_entity.id
_entity.type
_entity.pdbx_description
1 polymer ?
#
loop_
_entity_poly.entity_id
_entity_poly.type
_entity_poly.pdbx_seq_one_letter_code
_entity_poly.pdbx_strand_id
1 'polypeptide(L)'
;MSPPPSPSMPLGVPVAMSADSQYAVDFLVKSSSGLLFGLASKFEWRQFALTGPTLTIVDTSVGKTLHTFNAADVTLRRKAPDSVVYALESRSRPSSRPLEVSSPSVSRVQKFQAALLAAAAASPPTADADLLTLLLGVAMDIVESHAAVPPSESVATSRVSVEQIQLHLAEMQSMYDLQSSCSNMEELYVHLLDLEAAYCHDPTVDSFCHTVHKLHPVQ
;
A
#
# COMPACT_ATOMS: atom_id res chain seq x y z
N MET A 1 -5.37 17.75 -45.27
CA MET A 1 -4.29 16.99 -44.59
C MET A 1 -4.69 16.86 -43.14
N SER A 2 -5.18 15.69 -42.74
CA SER A 2 -5.62 15.42 -41.37
C SER A 2 -4.41 15.06 -40.49
N PRO A 3 -4.38 15.46 -39.21
CA PRO A 3 -3.31 15.05 -38.31
C PRO A 3 -3.40 13.53 -38.04
N PRO A 4 -2.27 12.85 -37.77
CA PRO A 4 -2.28 11.44 -37.42
C PRO A 4 -2.94 11.23 -36.05
N PRO A 5 -3.63 10.09 -35.83
CA PRO A 5 -4.21 9.78 -34.53
C PRO A 5 -3.08 9.57 -33.51
N SER A 6 -3.20 10.26 -32.36
CA SER A 6 -2.33 10.04 -31.21
C SER A 6 -2.39 8.56 -30.76
N PRO A 7 -1.26 7.91 -30.48
CA PRO A 7 -1.29 6.58 -29.88
C PRO A 7 -1.84 6.69 -28.46
N SER A 8 -3.06 6.19 -28.27
CA SER A 8 -3.60 5.88 -26.95
C SER A 8 -2.66 4.86 -26.31
N MET A 9 -1.79 5.33 -25.41
CA MET A 9 -1.08 4.43 -24.52
C MET A 9 -2.12 3.71 -23.67
N PRO A 10 -2.20 2.37 -23.70
CA PRO A 10 -3.00 1.68 -22.70
C PRO A 10 -2.37 2.05 -21.35
N LEU A 11 -3.13 2.76 -20.52
CA LEU A 11 -2.86 2.82 -19.09
C LEU A 11 -2.80 1.36 -18.67
N GLY A 12 -1.57 0.88 -18.43
CA GLY A 12 -1.34 -0.48 -17.95
C GLY A 12 -2.06 -0.61 -16.64
N VAL A 13 -3.27 -1.18 -16.69
CA VAL A 13 -3.93 -1.70 -15.50
C VAL A 13 -2.92 -2.68 -14.93
N PRO A 14 -2.44 -2.52 -13.69
CA PRO A 14 -1.62 -3.55 -13.09
C PRO A 14 -2.47 -4.82 -13.13
N VAL A 15 -2.02 -5.83 -13.87
CA VAL A 15 -2.58 -7.17 -13.79
C VAL A 15 -2.20 -7.68 -12.40
N ALA A 16 -3.00 -7.30 -11.42
CA ALA A 16 -3.10 -8.02 -10.18
C ALA A 16 -4.25 -9.02 -10.32
N MET A 17 -4.04 -10.18 -9.70
CA MET A 17 -4.98 -11.28 -9.46
C MET A 17 -4.90 -12.45 -10.45
N SER A 18 -4.44 -13.58 -9.93
CA SER A 18 -5.36 -14.71 -9.80
C SER A 18 -6.19 -14.45 -8.54
N ALA A 19 -7.52 -14.46 -8.66
CA ALA A 19 -8.45 -14.08 -7.60
C ALA A 19 -8.41 -14.98 -6.34
N ASP A 20 -7.52 -15.98 -6.33
CA ASP A 20 -7.41 -17.02 -5.31
C ASP A 20 -6.18 -16.86 -4.39
N SER A 21 -5.41 -15.78 -4.54
CA SER A 21 -4.23 -15.56 -3.67
C SER A 21 -4.66 -15.11 -2.27
N GLN A 22 -4.30 -15.88 -1.26
CA GLN A 22 -4.64 -15.65 0.14
C GLN A 22 -3.78 -14.56 0.78
N TYR A 23 -2.60 -14.32 0.21
CA TYR A 23 -1.67 -13.27 0.63
C TYR A 23 -0.77 -12.89 -0.54
N ALA A 24 -0.50 -11.59 -0.70
CA ALA A 24 0.46 -11.10 -1.69
C ALA A 24 1.28 -9.95 -1.12
N VAL A 25 2.57 -9.90 -1.49
CA VAL A 25 3.49 -8.84 -1.08
C VAL A 25 4.54 -8.60 -2.15
N ASP A 26 4.93 -7.35 -2.35
CA ASP A 26 5.97 -7.00 -3.31
C ASP A 26 7.32 -6.78 -2.61
N PHE A 27 8.36 -7.36 -3.19
CA PHE A 27 9.75 -7.17 -2.76
C PHE A 27 10.66 -6.84 -3.95
N LEU A 28 11.75 -6.14 -3.65
CA LEU A 28 12.86 -5.99 -4.60
C LEU A 28 13.68 -7.26 -4.62
N VAL A 29 13.75 -7.94 -5.75
CA VAL A 29 14.50 -9.19 -5.92
C VAL A 29 15.70 -8.94 -6.81
N LYS A 30 16.86 -9.44 -6.38
CA LYS A 30 18.07 -9.38 -7.19
C LYS A 30 17.98 -10.35 -8.35
N SER A 31 17.76 -9.81 -9.54
CA SER A 31 17.81 -10.56 -10.78
C SER A 31 19.27 -10.78 -11.18
N SER A 32 19.65 -12.04 -11.40
CA SER A 32 20.87 -12.36 -12.13
C SER A 32 20.51 -12.53 -13.60
N SER A 33 20.69 -11.49 -14.40
CA SER A 33 20.63 -11.64 -15.87
C SER A 33 21.64 -12.71 -16.31
N GLY A 34 21.16 -13.61 -17.17
CA GLY A 34 21.79 -14.90 -17.43
C GLY A 34 23.11 -14.91 -18.22
N LEU A 35 23.75 -16.08 -18.13
CA LEU A 35 24.74 -16.73 -19.00
C LEU A 35 26.03 -16.03 -19.48
N LEU A 36 26.24 -14.74 -19.24
CA LEU A 36 27.52 -14.10 -19.52
C LEU A 36 27.99 -13.31 -18.31
N PHE A 37 29.06 -13.81 -17.70
CA PHE A 37 29.81 -13.18 -16.62
C PHE A 37 29.91 -11.66 -16.80
N GLY A 38 29.29 -10.88 -15.90
CA GLY A 38 29.84 -9.57 -15.53
C GLY A 38 28.99 -8.30 -15.67
N LEU A 39 27.72 -8.33 -16.07
CA LEU A 39 26.95 -7.08 -16.26
C LEU A 39 25.76 -6.96 -15.29
N ALA A 40 26.00 -6.16 -14.23
CA ALA A 40 25.08 -5.61 -13.23
C ALA A 40 23.92 -6.50 -12.75
N SER A 41 24.07 -7.06 -11.54
CA SER A 41 22.90 -7.55 -10.80
C SER A 41 21.98 -6.38 -10.46
N LYS A 42 20.74 -6.41 -10.95
CA LYS A 42 19.74 -5.36 -10.72
C LYS A 42 18.67 -5.87 -9.76
N PHE A 43 18.22 -5.00 -8.85
CA PHE A 43 17.03 -5.26 -8.06
C PHE A 43 15.79 -4.85 -8.83
N GLU A 44 14.82 -5.75 -8.91
CA GLU A 44 13.58 -5.55 -9.64
C GLU A 44 12.40 -5.92 -8.76
N TRP A 45 11.32 -5.15 -8.84
CA TRP A 45 10.10 -5.45 -8.09
C TRP A 45 9.48 -6.74 -8.59
N ARG A 46 9.26 -7.68 -7.67
CA ARG A 46 8.59 -8.96 -7.92
C ARG A 46 7.51 -9.14 -6.87
N GLN A 47 6.39 -9.70 -7.29
CA GLN A 47 5.31 -10.06 -6.38
C GLN A 47 5.50 -11.47 -5.87
N PHE A 48 5.30 -11.66 -4.58
CA PHE A 48 5.27 -12.93 -3.89
C PHE A 48 3.82 -13.20 -3.52
N ALA A 49 3.22 -14.24 -4.08
CA ALA A 49 1.83 -14.60 -3.86
C ALA A 49 1.74 -16.00 -3.23
N LEU A 50 0.93 -16.13 -2.18
CA LEU A 50 0.62 -17.39 -1.53
C LEU A 50 -0.80 -17.83 -1.92
N THR A 51 -0.89 -19.02 -2.50
CA THR A 51 -2.16 -19.69 -2.84
C THR A 51 -2.15 -21.06 -2.18
N GLY A 52 -2.84 -21.17 -1.04
CA GLY A 52 -2.72 -22.32 -0.15
C GLY A 52 -1.26 -22.54 0.28
N PRO A 53 -0.69 -23.75 0.15
CA PRO A 53 0.69 -24.03 0.53
C PRO A 53 1.72 -23.63 -0.53
N THR A 54 1.30 -22.98 -1.62
CA THR A 54 2.18 -22.67 -2.76
C THR A 54 2.58 -21.20 -2.76
N LEU A 55 3.89 -20.94 -2.73
CA LEU A 55 4.46 -19.62 -2.96
C LEU A 55 4.84 -19.48 -4.44
N THR A 56 4.28 -18.47 -5.11
CA THR A 56 4.68 -18.08 -6.46
C THR A 56 5.35 -16.71 -6.45
N ILE A 57 6.42 -16.56 -7.24
CA ILE A 57 7.11 -15.29 -7.46
C ILE A 57 6.86 -14.89 -8.90
N VAL A 58 6.23 -13.74 -9.11
CA VAL A 58 5.72 -13.28 -10.39
C VAL A 58 6.40 -11.98 -10.80
N ASP A 59 6.77 -11.91 -12.07
CA ASP A 59 7.05 -10.67 -12.77
C ASP A 59 5.71 -9.98 -13.10
N THR A 60 5.30 -8.98 -12.32
CA THR A 60 4.04 -8.27 -12.56
C THR A 60 4.07 -7.40 -13.80
N SER A 61 5.26 -7.03 -14.31
CA SER A 61 5.37 -6.24 -15.53
C SER A 61 5.02 -7.05 -16.79
N VAL A 62 5.24 -8.36 -16.75
CA VAL A 62 4.99 -9.27 -17.88
C VAL A 62 3.96 -10.37 -17.53
N GLY A 63 3.44 -10.40 -16.30
CA GLY A 63 2.53 -11.43 -15.80
C GLY A 63 3.13 -12.84 -15.75
N LYS A 64 4.46 -12.97 -15.69
CA LYS A 64 5.16 -14.26 -15.81
C LYS A 64 5.58 -14.81 -14.45
N THR A 65 5.18 -16.04 -14.14
CA THR A 65 5.73 -16.77 -12.98
C THR A 65 7.20 -17.11 -13.21
N LEU A 66 8.05 -16.66 -12.29
CA LEU A 66 9.50 -16.89 -12.31
C LEU A 66 9.89 -18.10 -11.47
N HIS A 67 9.30 -18.20 -10.28
CA HIS A 67 9.59 -19.27 -9.33
C HIS A 67 8.32 -19.75 -8.65
N THR A 68 8.31 -21.04 -8.31
CA THR A 68 7.25 -21.68 -7.52
C THR A 68 7.89 -22.55 -6.45
N PHE A 69 7.42 -22.43 -5.23
CA PHE A 69 7.90 -23.19 -4.08
C PHE A 69 6.72 -23.70 -3.24
N ASN A 70 6.96 -24.76 -2.49
CA ASN A 70 6.12 -25.09 -1.35
C ASN A 70 6.50 -24.16 -0.18
N ALA A 71 5.52 -23.53 0.47
CA ALA A 71 5.75 -22.63 1.59
C ALA A 71 6.53 -23.29 2.74
N ALA A 72 6.28 -24.58 3.01
CA ALA A 72 6.97 -25.34 4.06
C ALA A 72 8.46 -25.58 3.76
N ASP A 73 8.84 -25.51 2.48
CA ASP A 73 10.23 -25.69 2.04
C ASP A 73 11.02 -24.38 2.07
N VAL A 74 10.38 -23.23 2.25
CA VAL A 74 11.00 -21.93 2.09
C VAL A 74 11.26 -21.27 3.41
N THR A 75 12.45 -20.69 3.56
CA THR A 75 12.79 -19.84 4.69
C THR A 75 13.40 -18.55 4.21
N LEU A 76 13.07 -17.44 4.86
CA LEU A 76 13.65 -16.14 4.59
C LEU A 76 14.61 -15.78 5.72
N ARG A 77 15.91 -15.67 5.41
CA ARG A 77 16.97 -15.36 6.38
C ARG A 77 17.63 -14.04 6.08
N ARG A 78 17.86 -13.22 7.11
CA ARG A 78 18.61 -11.97 6.93
C ARG A 78 20.09 -12.28 6.64
N LYS A 79 20.69 -11.61 5.64
CA LYS A 79 22.09 -11.88 5.24
C LYS A 79 23.13 -11.35 6.24
N ALA A 80 22.83 -10.26 6.94
CA ALA A 80 23.63 -9.70 8.02
C ALA A 80 22.71 -8.95 9.00
N PRO A 81 23.11 -8.73 10.27
CA PRO A 81 22.24 -8.12 11.30
C PRO A 81 21.54 -6.83 10.85
N ASP A 82 22.28 -5.93 10.21
CA ASP A 82 21.81 -4.60 9.77
C ASP A 82 21.48 -4.55 8.26
N SER A 83 21.43 -5.70 7.59
CA SER A 83 21.12 -5.74 6.17
C SER A 83 19.62 -5.68 5.93
N VAL A 84 19.21 -4.83 5.00
CA VAL A 84 17.86 -4.86 4.39
C VAL A 84 17.69 -6.00 3.38
N VAL A 85 18.74 -6.80 3.16
CA VAL A 85 18.74 -7.93 2.21
C VAL A 85 18.62 -9.26 2.95
N TYR A 86 17.71 -10.09 2.45
CA TYR A 86 17.38 -11.41 2.92
C TYR A 86 17.65 -12.44 1.82
N ALA A 87 18.00 -13.66 2.24
CA ALA A 87 18.14 -14.84 1.40
C ALA A 87 16.87 -15.69 1.54
N LEU A 88 16.15 -15.87 0.43
CA LEU A 88 15.09 -16.86 0.33
C LEU A 88 15.72 -18.21 -0.02
N GLU A 89 15.76 -19.09 0.96
CA GLU A 89 16.36 -20.43 0.87
C GLU A 89 15.27 -21.48 0.73
N SER A 90 15.48 -22.43 -0.19
CA SER A 90 14.61 -23.59 -0.36
C SER A 90 15.27 -24.85 0.18
N ARG A 91 14.64 -25.50 1.16
CA ARG A 91 15.09 -26.77 1.75
C ARG A 91 15.07 -27.92 0.73
N SER A 92 14.13 -27.90 -0.21
CA SER A 92 14.07 -28.87 -1.30
C SER A 92 15.13 -28.62 -2.39
N ARG A 93 15.82 -27.47 -2.38
CA ARG A 93 16.92 -27.13 -3.31
C ARG A 93 18.10 -26.48 -2.59
N PRO A 94 18.75 -27.19 -1.65
CA PRO A 94 19.78 -26.61 -0.78
C PRO A 94 21.07 -26.23 -1.53
N SER A 95 21.32 -26.83 -2.70
CA SER A 95 22.46 -26.50 -3.58
C SER A 95 22.19 -25.33 -4.54
N SER A 96 20.95 -24.83 -4.58
CA SER A 96 20.61 -23.68 -5.42
C SER A 96 21.03 -22.39 -4.72
N ARG A 97 21.49 -21.41 -5.50
CA ARG A 97 21.80 -20.08 -4.98
C ARG A 97 20.51 -19.46 -4.42
N PRO A 98 20.49 -18.96 -3.18
CA PRO A 98 19.30 -18.35 -2.62
C PRO A 98 18.92 -17.09 -3.39
N LEU A 99 17.62 -16.83 -3.47
CA LEU A 99 17.11 -15.61 -4.08
C LEU A 99 17.35 -14.44 -3.11
N GLU A 100 18.02 -13.38 -3.55
CA GLU A 100 18.24 -12.20 -2.71
C GLU A 100 17.04 -11.27 -2.80
N VAL A 101 16.40 -11.04 -1.64
CA VAL A 101 15.18 -10.25 -1.48
C VAL A 101 15.50 -9.05 -0.60
N SER A 102 15.27 -7.84 -1.08
CA SER A 102 15.47 -6.61 -0.33
C SER A 102 14.14 -6.12 0.23
N SER A 103 14.12 -5.88 1.53
CA SER A 103 13.02 -5.25 2.24
C SER A 103 13.55 -4.37 3.38
N PRO A 104 13.38 -3.05 3.28
CA PRO A 104 13.80 -2.14 4.35
C PRO A 104 12.85 -2.14 5.55
N SER A 105 11.60 -2.60 5.39
CA SER A 105 10.65 -2.76 6.49
C SER A 105 10.79 -4.12 7.18
N VAL A 106 11.06 -4.10 8.48
CA VAL A 106 11.12 -5.31 9.32
C VAL A 106 9.72 -5.87 9.53
N SER A 107 8.73 -5.01 9.74
CA SER A 107 7.33 -5.40 9.90
C SER A 107 6.81 -6.15 8.67
N ARG A 108 7.13 -5.68 7.45
CA ARG A 108 6.78 -6.38 6.21
C ARG A 108 7.36 -7.79 6.15
N VAL A 109 8.63 -7.95 6.52
CA VAL A 109 9.31 -9.24 6.53
C VAL A 109 8.69 -10.19 7.56
N GLN A 110 8.38 -9.70 8.76
CA GLN A 110 7.73 -10.50 9.80
C GLN A 110 6.32 -10.96 9.37
N LYS A 111 5.52 -10.07 8.78
CA LYS A 111 4.20 -10.41 8.21
C LYS A 111 4.33 -11.50 7.14
N PHE A 112 5.31 -11.38 6.24
CA PHE A 112 5.55 -12.39 5.22
C PHE A 112 5.99 -13.74 5.82
N GLN A 113 6.88 -13.74 6.82
CA GLN A 113 7.27 -14.96 7.52
C GLN A 113 6.10 -15.62 8.24
N ALA A 114 5.22 -14.84 8.88
CA ALA A 114 4.00 -15.35 9.50
C ALA A 114 3.06 -15.96 8.45
N ALA A 115 2.89 -15.30 7.29
CA ALA A 115 2.10 -15.81 6.18
C ALA A 115 2.68 -17.12 5.61
N LEU A 116 4.01 -17.24 5.48
CA LEU A 116 4.67 -18.49 5.09
C LEU A 116 4.39 -19.63 6.07
N LEU A 117 4.44 -19.35 7.39
CA LEU A 117 4.14 -20.34 8.42
C LEU A 117 2.67 -20.77 8.39
N ALA A 118 1.74 -19.83 8.23
CA ALA A 118 0.30 -20.13 8.10
C ALA A 118 0.01 -20.97 6.85
N ALA A 119 0.60 -20.60 5.70
CA ALA A 119 0.50 -21.34 4.45
C ALA A 119 1.09 -22.76 4.55
N ALA A 120 2.23 -22.91 5.23
CA ALA A 120 2.85 -24.21 5.47
C ALA A 120 1.99 -25.11 6.37
N ALA A 121 1.26 -24.53 7.32
CA ALA A 121 0.31 -25.24 8.17
C ALA A 121 -1.02 -25.56 7.46
N ALA A 122 -1.19 -25.14 6.18
CA ALA A 122 -2.46 -25.17 5.46
C ALA A 122 -3.62 -24.53 6.26
N SER A 123 -3.29 -23.57 7.12
CA SER A 123 -4.26 -22.83 7.90
C SER A 123 -4.75 -21.66 7.05
N PRO A 124 -6.07 -21.36 7.01
CA PRO A 124 -6.52 -20.12 6.39
C PRO A 124 -5.79 -18.95 7.07
N PRO A 125 -5.36 -17.90 6.33
CA PRO A 125 -4.81 -16.72 6.97
C PRO A 125 -5.80 -16.23 8.03
N THR A 126 -5.30 -15.99 9.24
CA THR A 126 -6.11 -15.56 10.37
C THR A 126 -6.96 -14.36 9.98
N ALA A 127 -8.23 -14.42 10.41
CA ALA A 127 -9.36 -13.52 10.18
C ALA A 127 -9.02 -12.08 9.75
N ASP A 128 -9.82 -11.58 8.79
CA ASP A 128 -9.92 -10.18 8.35
C ASP A 128 -9.36 -9.21 9.39
N ALA A 129 -8.11 -8.79 9.19
CA ALA A 129 -7.60 -7.66 9.94
C ALA A 129 -8.53 -6.48 9.66
N ASP A 130 -9.00 -5.82 10.72
CA ASP A 130 -9.84 -4.64 10.53
C ASP A 130 -9.09 -3.59 9.69
N LEU A 131 -9.85 -2.77 8.96
CA LEU A 131 -9.28 -1.79 8.03
C LEU A 131 -8.23 -0.90 8.72
N LEU A 132 -8.46 -0.57 9.99
CA LEU A 132 -7.55 0.25 10.78
C LEU A 132 -6.20 -0.45 11.01
N THR A 133 -6.20 -1.73 11.36
CA THR A 133 -4.96 -2.52 11.51
C THR A 133 -4.21 -2.63 10.19
N LEU A 134 -4.92 -2.79 9.07
CA LEU A 134 -4.32 -2.78 7.74
C LEU A 134 -3.66 -1.43 7.43
N LEU A 135 -4.35 -0.32 7.69
CA LEU A 135 -3.84 1.03 7.48
C LEU A 135 -2.64 1.34 8.38
N LEU A 136 -2.70 0.99 9.66
CA LEU A 136 -1.56 1.09 10.58
C LEU A 136 -0.38 0.26 10.09
N GLY A 137 -0.64 -0.95 9.61
CA GLY A 137 0.37 -1.83 9.05
C GLY A 137 1.10 -1.21 7.85
N VAL A 138 0.38 -0.53 6.95
CA VAL A 138 0.96 0.19 5.82
C VAL A 138 1.76 1.40 6.28
N ALA A 139 1.24 2.17 7.24
CA ALA A 139 1.94 3.32 7.79
C ALA A 139 3.27 2.91 8.45
N MET A 140 3.28 1.84 9.24
CA MET A 140 4.50 1.27 9.83
C MET A 140 5.50 0.86 8.76
N ASP A 141 5.05 0.13 7.73
CA ASP A 141 5.90 -0.29 6.62
C ASP A 141 6.58 0.92 5.91
N ILE A 142 5.85 2.02 5.71
CA ILE A 142 6.38 3.25 5.10
C ILE A 142 7.41 3.92 6.01
N VAL A 143 7.09 4.09 7.28
CA VAL A 143 7.97 4.75 8.27
C VAL A 143 9.29 3.98 8.41
N GLU A 144 9.21 2.67 8.57
CA GLU A 144 10.40 1.80 8.65
C GLU A 144 11.23 1.87 7.37
N SER A 145 10.58 1.82 6.20
CA SER A 145 11.28 1.89 4.92
C SER A 145 12.01 3.21 4.74
N HIS A 146 11.39 4.33 5.10
CA HIS A 146 11.97 5.67 5.03
C HIS A 146 13.15 5.84 6.01
N ALA A 147 13.05 5.26 7.21
CA ALA A 147 14.13 5.32 8.19
C ALA A 147 15.36 4.51 7.74
N ALA A 148 15.15 3.34 7.14
CA ALA A 148 16.24 2.47 6.68
C ALA A 148 16.86 2.91 5.35
N VAL A 149 16.04 3.40 4.42
CA VAL A 149 16.49 3.91 3.12
C VAL A 149 15.72 5.20 2.82
N PRO A 150 16.32 6.37 3.13
CA PRO A 150 15.70 7.65 2.84
C PRO A 150 15.39 7.75 1.33
N PRO A 151 14.20 8.26 0.95
CA PRO A 151 13.87 8.47 -0.45
C PRO A 151 14.92 9.34 -1.14
N SER A 152 15.27 9.02 -2.38
CA SER A 152 16.02 9.98 -3.21
C SER A 152 15.20 11.26 -3.35
N GLU A 153 15.85 12.43 -3.33
CA GLU A 153 15.25 13.78 -3.41
C GLU A 153 14.29 14.03 -4.59
N SER A 154 14.14 13.06 -5.50
CA SER A 154 13.30 13.12 -6.68
C SER A 154 11.80 12.89 -6.44
N VAL A 155 11.39 12.44 -5.25
CA VAL A 155 9.96 12.26 -4.94
C VAL A 155 9.44 13.55 -4.32
N ALA A 156 8.54 14.24 -5.02
CA ALA A 156 7.90 15.44 -4.50
C ALA A 156 7.14 15.08 -3.21
N THR A 157 7.62 15.57 -2.08
CA THR A 157 6.96 15.40 -0.79
C THR A 157 5.71 16.27 -0.74
N SER A 158 4.63 15.75 -0.16
CA SER A 158 3.47 16.58 0.17
C SER A 158 3.92 17.74 1.05
N ARG A 159 3.44 18.95 0.75
CA ARG A 159 3.68 20.15 1.57
C ARG A 159 2.67 20.29 2.72
N VAL A 160 1.75 19.34 2.84
CA VAL A 160 0.71 19.34 3.87
C VAL A 160 1.31 18.89 5.20
N SER A 161 1.21 19.72 6.23
CA SER A 161 1.69 19.40 7.58
C SER A 161 0.69 18.56 8.36
N VAL A 162 1.16 17.86 9.40
CA VAL A 162 0.29 17.12 10.33
C VAL A 162 -0.74 18.05 10.99
N GLU A 163 -0.32 19.27 11.34
CA GLU A 163 -1.21 20.28 11.93
C GLU A 163 -2.34 20.66 10.97
N GLN A 164 -2.06 20.79 9.67
CA GLN A 164 -3.09 21.07 8.66
C GLN A 164 -4.08 19.91 8.52
N ILE A 165 -3.60 18.65 8.59
CA ILE A 165 -4.46 17.46 8.57
C ILE A 165 -5.35 17.42 9.82
N GLN A 166 -4.77 17.66 11.01
CA GLN A 166 -5.52 17.67 12.27
C GLN A 166 -6.57 18.77 12.31
N LEU A 167 -6.23 19.98 11.82
CA LEU A 167 -7.17 21.08 11.70
C LEU A 167 -8.34 20.69 10.79
N HIS A 168 -8.06 20.13 9.62
CA HIS A 168 -9.10 19.71 8.68
C HIS A 168 -9.98 18.57 9.22
N LEU A 169 -9.38 17.60 9.93
CA LEU A 169 -10.15 16.53 10.59
C LEU A 169 -11.05 17.08 11.71
N ALA A 170 -10.59 18.08 12.47
CA ALA A 170 -11.40 18.74 13.48
C ALA A 170 -12.57 19.53 12.85
N GLU A 171 -12.34 20.22 11.73
CA GLU A 171 -13.38 20.87 10.94
C GLU A 171 -14.44 19.86 10.47
N MET A 172 -14.00 18.73 9.89
CA MET A 172 -14.90 17.66 9.46
C MET A 172 -15.64 17.01 10.62
N GLN A 173 -14.98 16.80 11.76
CA GLN A 173 -15.61 16.21 12.94
C GLN A 173 -16.79 17.06 13.42
N SER A 174 -16.64 18.38 13.46
CA SER A 174 -17.73 19.28 13.87
C SER A 174 -18.99 19.12 13.00
N MET A 175 -18.82 18.78 11.72
CA MET A 175 -19.90 18.53 10.77
C MET A 175 -20.63 17.20 11.02
N TYR A 176 -19.91 16.15 11.43
CA TYR A 176 -20.52 14.87 11.81
C TYR A 176 -21.13 14.90 13.21
N ASP A 177 -20.53 15.66 14.14
CA ASP A 177 -21.07 15.88 15.48
C ASP A 177 -22.45 16.55 15.38
N LEU A 178 -22.63 17.49 14.45
CA LEU A 178 -23.94 18.10 14.17
C LEU A 178 -25.00 17.06 13.80
N GLN A 179 -24.69 16.17 12.86
CA GLN A 179 -25.60 15.08 12.46
C GLN A 179 -25.95 14.18 13.65
N SER A 180 -24.99 13.91 14.53
CA SER A 180 -25.19 13.07 15.72
C SER A 180 -26.01 13.73 16.83
N SER A 181 -26.07 15.06 16.85
CA SER A 181 -26.78 15.86 17.86
C SER A 181 -28.27 16.04 17.57
N CYS A 182 -28.69 15.87 16.32
CA CYS A 182 -30.10 15.98 15.91
C CYS A 182 -30.84 14.65 16.10
N SER A 183 -32.03 14.70 16.69
CA SER A 183 -32.83 13.51 17.00
C SER A 183 -33.58 12.95 15.79
N ASN A 184 -33.80 13.78 14.77
CA ASN A 184 -34.47 13.43 13.53
C ASN A 184 -34.03 14.33 12.37
N MET A 185 -34.40 13.95 11.15
CA MET A 185 -33.98 14.64 9.92
C MET A 185 -34.57 16.05 9.79
N GLU A 186 -35.75 16.31 10.34
CA GLU A 186 -36.39 17.64 10.30
C GLU A 186 -35.60 18.66 11.14
N GLU A 187 -35.14 18.26 12.33
CA GLU A 187 -34.28 19.07 13.20
C GLU A 187 -32.93 19.40 12.54
N LEU A 188 -32.34 18.44 11.83
CA LEU A 188 -31.12 18.67 11.04
C LEU A 188 -31.36 19.69 9.93
N TYR A 189 -32.48 19.60 9.21
CA TYR A 189 -32.82 20.57 8.16
C TYR A 189 -33.00 21.99 8.71
N VAL A 190 -33.70 22.14 9.84
CA VAL A 190 -33.86 23.44 10.51
C VAL A 190 -32.49 24.02 10.90
N HIS A 191 -31.62 23.21 11.48
CA HIS A 191 -30.29 23.66 11.88
C HIS A 191 -29.40 24.06 10.69
N LEU A 192 -29.49 23.35 9.57
CA LEU A 192 -28.79 23.72 8.34
C LEU A 192 -29.29 25.05 7.76
N LEU A 193 -30.61 25.32 7.83
CA LEU A 193 -31.17 26.60 7.41
C LEU A 193 -30.72 27.76 8.31
N ASP A 194 -30.60 27.53 9.61
CA ASP A 194 -30.08 28.53 10.55
C ASP A 194 -28.60 28.85 10.27
N LEU A 195 -27.79 27.81 9.97
CA LEU A 195 -26.40 27.97 9.56
C LEU A 195 -26.26 28.71 8.23
N GLU A 196 -27.17 28.46 7.27
CA GLU A 196 -27.22 29.18 5.99
C GLU A 196 -27.58 30.64 6.20
N ALA A 197 -28.59 30.93 7.02
CA ALA A 197 -29.00 32.29 7.34
C ALA A 197 -27.87 33.08 8.02
N ALA A 198 -27.16 32.46 8.97
CA ALA A 198 -26.00 33.04 9.62
C ALA A 198 -24.85 33.31 8.64
N TYR A 199 -24.58 32.36 7.73
CA TYR A 199 -23.55 32.51 6.70
C TYR A 199 -23.89 33.60 5.66
N CYS A 200 -25.16 33.73 5.26
CA CYS A 200 -25.60 34.82 4.39
C CYS A 200 -25.42 36.20 5.03
N HIS A 201 -25.47 36.27 6.38
CA HIS A 201 -25.27 37.49 7.13
C HIS A 201 -23.78 37.81 7.33
N ASP A 202 -22.96 36.79 7.60
CA ASP A 202 -21.51 36.91 7.75
C ASP A 202 -20.79 35.72 7.08
N PRO A 203 -20.24 35.91 5.87
CA PRO A 203 -19.53 34.87 5.12
C PRO A 203 -18.19 34.45 5.74
N THR A 204 -17.72 35.13 6.77
CA THR A 204 -16.45 34.83 7.43
C THR A 204 -16.59 33.81 8.57
N VAL A 205 -17.82 33.48 8.96
CA VAL A 205 -18.10 32.47 9.98
C VAL A 205 -17.76 31.08 9.45
N ASP A 206 -16.84 30.39 10.12
CA ASP A 206 -16.55 28.98 9.85
C ASP A 206 -17.75 28.11 10.25
N SER A 207 -18.59 27.80 9.26
CA SER A 207 -19.78 26.96 9.37
C SER A 207 -19.82 25.93 8.23
N PHE A 208 -20.79 25.02 8.28
CA PHE A 208 -21.04 24.07 7.19
C PHE A 208 -21.14 24.77 5.81
N CYS A 209 -21.87 25.88 5.74
CA CYS A 209 -22.05 26.65 4.51
C CYS A 209 -20.75 27.27 4.00
N HIS A 210 -19.88 27.75 4.90
CA HIS A 210 -18.55 28.25 4.53
C HIS A 210 -17.66 27.14 3.96
N THR A 211 -17.67 25.95 4.57
CA THR A 211 -16.92 24.78 4.09
C THR A 211 -17.41 24.32 2.72
N VAL A 212 -18.73 24.25 2.51
CA VAL A 212 -19.32 23.94 1.19
C VAL A 212 -18.90 24.97 0.14
N HIS A 213 -18.91 26.27 0.49
CA HIS A 213 -18.49 27.33 -0.42
C HIS A 213 -17.00 27.26 -0.78
N LYS A 214 -16.11 26.91 0.17
CA LYS A 214 -14.67 26.69 -0.11
C LYS A 214 -14.44 25.51 -1.05
N LEU A 215 -15.20 24.42 -0.90
CA LEU A 215 -15.05 23.18 -1.68
C LEU A 215 -15.73 23.25 -3.05
N HIS A 216 -16.77 24.07 -3.18
CA HIS A 216 -17.53 24.28 -4.40
C HIS A 216 -17.66 25.78 -4.72
N PRO A 217 -16.55 26.48 -5.02
CA PRO A 217 -16.62 27.87 -5.41
C PRO A 217 -17.42 27.97 -6.70
N VAL A 218 -18.45 28.82 -6.70
CA VAL A 218 -19.25 29.10 -7.90
C VAL A 218 -18.32 29.82 -8.89
N GLN A 219 -18.17 29.25 -10.09
CA GLN A 219 -17.40 29.87 -11.20
C GLN A 219 -18.15 31.08 -11.77
#